data_AF-A0A941KFL7-F1
#
_entry.id   AF-A0A941KFL7-F1
#
_cell.length_a   1.000
_cell.length_b   1.000
_cell.length_c   1.000
_cell.angle_alpha   90.00
_cell.angle_beta   90.00
_cell.angle_gamma   90.00
#
_symmetry.space_group_name_H-M   'P 1'
#
loop_
_entity.id
_entity.type
_entity.pdbx_description
1 polymer ?
#
loop_
_entity_poly.entity_id
_entity_poly.type
_entity_poly.pdbx_seq_one_letter_code
_entity_poly.pdbx_strand_id
1 'polypeptide(L)'
;MARDVTVYDGPAVRALYGQLVRDFGGVEAAAALLGCGKGTVSREVNGSLPVAISHFCALEDELGRFPISTMLMQRSEASRAAQAPLGELMQRVVAENGDVARLVVKALCGGGETGSLAKELREAIEAQQQLLDQVEREESR
;
A
#
# COMPACT_ATOMS: atom_id res chain seq x y z
N MET A 1 -27.88 -14.79 -0.14
CA MET A 1 -27.60 -13.69 -1.09
C MET A 1 -26.55 -12.82 -0.45
N ALA A 2 -25.32 -12.84 -0.97
CA ALA A 2 -24.26 -11.94 -0.50
C ALA A 2 -24.67 -10.51 -0.86
N ARG A 3 -24.72 -9.62 0.13
CA ARG A 3 -24.88 -8.19 -0.11
C ARG A 3 -23.63 -7.71 -0.83
N ASP A 4 -23.80 -7.15 -2.02
CA ASP A 4 -22.74 -6.42 -2.70
C ASP A 4 -22.16 -5.40 -1.72
N VAL A 5 -20.85 -5.53 -1.48
CA VAL A 5 -20.08 -4.60 -0.68
C VAL A 5 -20.00 -3.31 -1.50
N THR A 6 -20.97 -2.42 -1.28
CA THR A 6 -20.99 -1.07 -1.87
C THR A 6 -19.90 -0.26 -1.20
N VAL A 7 -18.67 -0.41 -1.68
CA VAL A 7 -17.54 0.36 -1.17
C VAL A 7 -16.93 1.08 -2.36
N TYR A 8 -16.59 2.35 -2.11
CA TYR A 8 -15.95 3.33 -2.99
C TYR A 8 -16.87 4.27 -3.79
N ASP A 9 -17.73 5.00 -3.06
CA ASP A 9 -18.46 6.19 -3.56
C ASP A 9 -17.56 7.46 -3.69
N GLY A 10 -16.24 7.26 -3.79
CA GLY A 10 -15.25 8.32 -3.72
C GLY A 10 -15.08 9.05 -5.07
N PRO A 11 -15.04 10.39 -5.11
CA PRO A 11 -14.70 11.16 -6.31
C PRO A 11 -13.42 10.71 -7.04
N ALA A 12 -12.44 10.18 -6.30
CA ALA A 12 -11.19 9.66 -6.84
C ALA A 12 -11.37 8.39 -7.68
N VAL A 13 -12.09 7.37 -7.17
CA VAL A 13 -12.35 6.13 -7.94
C VAL A 13 -13.14 6.45 -9.20
N ARG A 14 -14.14 7.33 -9.10
CA ARG A 14 -14.90 7.80 -10.25
C ARG A 14 -14.03 8.50 -11.29
N ALA A 15 -13.11 9.36 -10.85
CA ALA A 15 -12.20 10.05 -11.76
C ALA A 15 -11.25 9.06 -12.49
N LEU A 16 -10.68 8.10 -11.75
CA LEU A 16 -9.83 7.05 -12.30
C LEU A 16 -10.60 6.14 -13.26
N TYR A 17 -11.80 5.70 -12.87
CA TYR A 17 -12.68 4.89 -13.70
C TYR A 17 -13.08 5.65 -14.98
N GLY A 18 -13.46 6.92 -14.88
CA GLY A 18 -13.73 7.77 -16.03
C GLY A 18 -12.54 7.91 -16.97
N GLN A 19 -11.32 7.93 -16.44
CA GLN A 19 -10.10 7.92 -17.25
C GLN A 19 -9.88 6.56 -17.95
N LEU A 20 -10.09 5.44 -17.24
CA LEU A 20 -10.05 4.10 -17.83
C LEU A 20 -11.04 3.98 -19.00
N VAL A 21 -12.28 4.41 -18.81
CA VAL A 21 -13.32 4.40 -19.85
C VAL A 21 -12.90 5.26 -21.05
N ARG A 22 -12.36 6.46 -20.85
CA ARG A 22 -11.89 7.32 -21.95
C ARG A 22 -10.77 6.68 -22.75
N ASP A 23 -9.76 6.15 -22.07
CA ASP A 23 -8.57 5.62 -22.72
C ASP A 23 -8.82 4.27 -23.40
N PHE A 24 -9.82 3.51 -22.95
CA PHE A 24 -10.27 2.30 -23.66
C PHE A 24 -11.01 2.61 -24.98
N GLY A 25 -11.51 3.82 -25.16
CA GLY A 25 -12.26 4.23 -26.36
C GLY A 25 -13.63 4.84 -26.10
N GLY A 26 -13.95 5.15 -24.84
CA GLY A 26 -15.19 5.80 -24.43
C GLY A 26 -16.30 4.84 -23.98
N VAL A 27 -17.47 5.42 -23.67
CA VAL A 27 -18.58 4.73 -23.00
C VAL A 27 -19.13 3.55 -23.81
N GLU A 28 -19.27 3.69 -25.12
CA GLU A 28 -19.81 2.63 -26.00
C GLU A 28 -18.85 1.44 -26.05
N ALA A 29 -17.55 1.68 -26.23
CA ALA A 29 -16.53 0.64 -26.24
C ALA A 29 -16.46 -0.08 -24.88
N ALA A 30 -16.38 0.67 -23.78
CA ALA A 30 -16.35 0.11 -22.44
C ALA A 30 -17.61 -0.72 -22.14
N ALA A 31 -18.80 -0.24 -22.53
CA ALA A 31 -20.04 -1.00 -22.35
C ALA A 31 -20.04 -2.34 -23.09
N ALA A 32 -19.48 -2.37 -24.32
CA ALA A 32 -19.32 -3.59 -25.09
C ALA A 32 -18.35 -4.59 -24.43
N LEU A 33 -17.20 -4.11 -23.93
CA LEU A 33 -16.25 -4.95 -23.17
C LEU A 33 -16.90 -5.53 -21.91
N LEU A 34 -17.61 -4.69 -21.16
CA LEU A 34 -18.20 -5.04 -19.87
C LEU A 34 -19.49 -5.85 -19.96
N GLY A 35 -20.03 -6.06 -21.17
CA GLY A 35 -21.29 -6.78 -21.38
C GLY A 35 -22.50 -6.08 -20.74
N CYS A 36 -22.48 -4.74 -20.62
CA CYS A 36 -23.55 -3.98 -19.99
C CYS A 36 -24.07 -2.84 -20.90
N GLY A 37 -25.17 -2.20 -20.50
CA GLY A 37 -25.72 -1.08 -21.26
C GLY A 37 -24.90 0.20 -21.07
N LYS A 38 -24.77 1.03 -22.11
CA LYS A 38 -24.08 2.33 -22.05
C LYS A 38 -24.56 3.26 -20.93
N GLY A 39 -25.84 3.16 -20.57
CA GLY A 39 -26.43 3.92 -19.47
C GLY A 39 -25.86 3.52 -18.11
N THR A 40 -25.42 2.27 -17.94
CA THR A 40 -24.73 1.81 -16.73
C THR A 40 -23.37 2.48 -16.60
N VAL A 41 -22.50 2.32 -17.61
CA VAL A 41 -21.16 2.94 -17.62
C VAL A 41 -21.25 4.46 -17.48
N SER A 42 -22.19 5.12 -18.17
CA SER A 42 -22.39 6.57 -18.06
C SER A 42 -22.76 7.01 -16.63
N ARG A 43 -23.64 6.26 -15.95
CA ARG A 43 -24.00 6.53 -14.55
C ARG A 43 -22.87 6.25 -13.57
N GLU A 44 -22.02 5.26 -13.85
CA GLU A 44 -20.82 4.99 -13.05
C GLU A 44 -19.79 6.12 -13.20
N VAL A 45 -19.56 6.58 -14.43
CA VAL A 45 -18.64 7.70 -14.72
C VAL A 45 -19.14 9.01 -14.12
N ASN A 46 -20.45 9.27 -14.12
CA ASN A 46 -21.01 10.51 -13.59
C ASN A 46 -21.34 10.45 -12.08
N GLY A 47 -21.21 9.28 -11.45
CA GLY A 47 -21.44 9.08 -10.01
C GLY A 47 -22.90 8.91 -9.60
N SER A 48 -23.82 8.74 -10.55
CA SER A 48 -25.22 8.36 -10.26
C SER A 48 -25.37 6.87 -9.95
N LEU A 49 -24.33 6.07 -10.21
CA LEU A 49 -24.23 4.66 -9.84
C LEU A 49 -22.82 4.40 -9.28
N PRO A 50 -22.66 3.61 -8.21
CA PRO A 50 -21.34 3.18 -7.76
C PRO A 50 -20.63 2.35 -8.85
N VAL A 51 -19.31 2.51 -8.97
CA VAL A 51 -18.51 1.73 -9.91
C VAL A 51 -18.42 0.29 -9.42
N ALA A 52 -18.90 -0.66 -10.20
CA ALA A 52 -18.76 -2.08 -9.87
C ALA A 52 -17.29 -2.53 -9.90
N ILE A 53 -16.90 -3.41 -8.96
CA ILE A 53 -15.53 -3.93 -8.88
C ILE A 53 -15.13 -4.63 -10.18
N SER A 54 -16.02 -5.49 -10.68
CA SER A 54 -15.82 -6.22 -11.94
C SER A 54 -15.60 -5.28 -13.12
N HIS A 55 -16.19 -4.08 -13.12
CA HIS A 55 -16.07 -3.15 -14.23
C HIS A 55 -14.70 -2.48 -14.27
N PHE A 56 -14.20 -1.98 -13.15
CA PHE A 56 -12.87 -1.36 -13.17
C PHE A 56 -11.77 -2.41 -13.35
N CYS A 57 -11.88 -3.60 -12.74
CA CYS A 57 -10.89 -4.66 -12.93
C CYS A 57 -10.76 -5.05 -14.40
N ALA A 58 -11.87 -5.29 -15.10
CA ALA A 58 -11.84 -5.68 -16.52
C ALA A 58 -11.19 -4.60 -17.41
N LEU A 59 -11.43 -3.31 -17.13
CA LEU A 59 -10.79 -2.21 -17.86
C LEU A 59 -9.31 -2.05 -17.52
N GLU A 60 -8.92 -2.29 -16.26
CA GLU A 60 -7.50 -2.27 -15.86
C GLU A 60 -6.72 -3.41 -16.52
N ASP A 61 -7.29 -4.61 -16.56
CA ASP A 61 -6.72 -5.80 -17.21
C ASP A 61 -6.52 -5.57 -18.70
N GLU A 62 -7.54 -5.07 -19.39
CA GLU A 62 -7.50 -4.83 -20.84
C GLU A 62 -6.53 -3.71 -21.23
N LEU A 63 -6.38 -2.68 -20.38
CA LEU A 63 -5.45 -1.58 -20.61
C LEU A 63 -4.04 -1.85 -20.07
N GLY A 64 -3.83 -2.95 -19.34
CA GLY A 64 -2.55 -3.29 -18.71
C GLY A 64 -2.07 -2.28 -17.67
N ARG A 65 -2.98 -1.52 -17.05
CA ARG A 65 -2.66 -0.49 -16.05
C ARG A 65 -3.68 -0.51 -14.93
N PHE A 66 -3.19 -0.38 -13.70
CA PHE A 66 -3.96 -0.74 -12.50
C PHE A 66 -4.12 0.43 -11.50
N PRO A 67 -4.55 1.64 -11.90
CA PRO A 67 -4.55 2.81 -11.02
C PRO A 67 -5.48 2.69 -9.80
N ILE A 68 -6.66 2.11 -9.96
CA ILE A 68 -7.62 1.90 -8.86
C ILE A 68 -7.09 0.78 -7.97
N SER A 69 -6.68 -0.35 -8.55
CA SER A 69 -6.09 -1.46 -7.78
C SER A 69 -4.82 -1.04 -7.03
N THR A 70 -3.96 -0.21 -7.62
CA THR A 70 -2.77 0.35 -6.97
C THR A 70 -3.14 1.27 -5.81
N MET A 71 -4.13 2.17 -6.00
CA MET A 71 -4.62 3.03 -4.93
C MET A 71 -5.18 2.22 -3.75
N LEU A 72 -5.88 1.11 -4.04
CA LEU A 72 -6.41 0.19 -3.04
C LEU A 72 -5.28 -0.61 -2.35
N MET A 73 -4.25 -1.02 -3.10
CA MET A 73 -3.09 -1.74 -2.57
C MET A 73 -2.21 -0.85 -1.68
N GLN A 74 -1.96 0.41 -2.06
CA GLN A 74 -1.22 1.38 -1.24
C GLN A 74 -1.87 1.58 0.14
N ARG A 75 -3.21 1.49 0.22
CA ARG A 75 -3.91 1.47 1.52
C ARG A 75 -3.57 0.22 2.34
N SER A 76 -3.47 -0.95 1.70
CA SER A 76 -3.08 -2.19 2.37
C SER A 76 -1.61 -2.14 2.82
N GLU A 77 -0.71 -1.59 2.02
CA GLU A 77 0.70 -1.44 2.38
C GLU A 77 0.91 -0.43 3.50
N ALA A 78 0.24 0.73 3.47
CA ALA A 78 0.25 1.67 4.59
C ALA A 78 -0.30 1.03 5.88
N SER A 79 -1.34 0.19 5.77
CA SER A 79 -1.90 -0.53 6.92
C SER A 79 -1.02 -1.68 7.40
N ARG A 80 -0.26 -2.35 6.52
CA ARG A 80 0.74 -3.38 6.88
C ARG A 80 2.02 -2.78 7.41
N ALA A 81 2.50 -1.66 6.87
CA ALA A 81 3.62 -0.92 7.43
C ALA A 81 3.30 -0.40 8.84
N ALA A 82 2.03 -0.05 9.10
CA ALA A 82 1.54 0.24 10.44
C ALA A 82 1.42 -0.99 11.36
N GLN A 83 1.55 -2.20 10.83
CA GLN A 83 1.43 -3.48 11.52
C GLN A 83 2.50 -4.46 11.03
N ALA A 84 3.77 -4.04 10.97
CA ALA A 84 4.84 -5.01 10.75
C ALA A 84 4.71 -6.08 11.86
N PRO A 85 4.52 -7.36 11.53
CA PRO A 85 4.31 -8.39 12.54
C PRO A 85 5.49 -8.36 13.51
N LEU A 86 5.22 -8.49 14.82
CA LEU A 86 6.22 -8.36 15.89
C LEU A 86 7.54 -9.09 15.58
N GLY A 87 7.46 -10.27 14.97
CA GLY A 87 8.62 -11.05 14.53
C GLY A 87 9.54 -10.34 13.52
N GLU A 88 9.01 -9.58 12.56
CA GLU A 88 9.81 -8.80 11.61
C GLU A 88 10.52 -7.63 12.29
N LEU A 89 9.84 -6.92 13.21
CA LEU A 89 10.45 -5.86 14.00
C LEU A 89 11.57 -6.40 14.90
N MET A 90 11.36 -7.56 15.53
CA MET A 90 12.39 -8.24 16.33
C MET A 90 13.60 -8.63 15.47
N GLN A 91 13.39 -9.19 14.28
CA GLN A 91 14.48 -9.55 13.36
C GLN A 91 15.29 -8.32 12.95
N ARG A 92 14.61 -7.20 12.66
CA ARG A 92 15.26 -5.94 12.32
C ARG A 92 16.12 -5.42 13.47
N VAL A 93 15.60 -5.37 14.71
CA VAL A 93 16.38 -4.97 15.89
C VAL A 93 17.62 -5.84 16.07
N VAL A 94 17.51 -7.15 15.86
CA VAL A 94 18.66 -8.06 15.95
C VAL A 94 19.73 -7.73 14.90
N ALA A 95 19.32 -7.46 13.66
CA ALA A 95 20.24 -7.10 12.58
C ALA A 95 20.99 -5.80 12.87
N GLU A 96 20.25 -4.71 13.17
CA GLU A 96 20.83 -3.39 13.43
C GLU A 96 21.77 -3.41 14.65
N ASN A 97 21.40 -4.12 15.72
CA ASN A 97 22.26 -4.30 16.89
C ASN A 97 23.55 -5.06 16.55
N GLY A 98 23.49 -6.02 15.61
CA GLY A 98 24.66 -6.75 15.12
C GLY A 98 25.65 -5.84 14.40
N ASP A 99 25.16 -4.94 13.55
CA ASP A 99 25.99 -3.96 12.84
C ASP A 99 26.61 -2.93 13.80
N VAL A 100 25.84 -2.45 14.78
CA VAL A 100 26.37 -1.62 15.87
C VAL A 100 27.47 -2.34 16.64
N ALA A 101 27.23 -3.58 17.10
CA ALA A 101 28.20 -4.35 17.87
C ALA A 101 29.51 -4.55 17.08
N ARG A 102 29.39 -4.87 15.79
CA ARG A 102 30.54 -5.00 14.87
C ARG A 102 31.35 -3.71 14.77
N LEU A 103 30.69 -2.56 14.60
CA LEU A 103 31.37 -1.27 14.49
C LEU A 103 31.97 -0.79 15.80
N VAL A 104 31.31 -1.06 16.94
CA VAL A 104 31.86 -0.76 18.28
C VAL A 104 33.17 -1.53 18.49
N VAL A 105 33.18 -2.83 18.21
CA VAL A 105 34.41 -3.65 18.32
C VAL A 105 35.50 -3.11 17.39
N LYS A 106 35.15 -2.77 16.14
CA LYS A 106 36.09 -2.19 15.17
C LYS A 106 36.68 -0.86 15.66
N ALA A 107 35.86 0.00 16.26
CA ALA A 107 36.30 1.28 16.81
C ALA A 107 37.23 1.08 18.02
N LEU A 108 36.90 0.16 18.93
CA LEU A 108 37.73 -0.17 20.11
C LEU A 108 39.10 -0.74 19.74
N CYS A 109 39.18 -1.52 18.65
CA CYS A 109 40.44 -2.08 18.16
C CYS A 109 41.27 -1.11 17.29
N GLY A 110 40.94 0.18 17.27
CA GLY A 110 41.72 1.23 16.61
C GLY A 110 41.53 1.34 15.09
N GLY A 111 40.49 0.72 14.53
CA GLY A 111 40.27 0.63 13.07
C GLY A 111 39.03 1.34 12.53
N GLY A 112 38.31 2.14 13.31
CA GLY A 112 36.98 2.64 12.93
C GLY A 112 36.88 4.16 12.74
N GLU A 113 36.35 4.59 11.58
CA GLU A 113 35.79 5.95 11.42
C GLU A 113 34.47 6.05 12.20
N THR A 114 34.43 6.89 13.23
CA THR A 114 33.29 7.08 14.14
C THR A 114 32.03 7.61 13.45
N GLY A 115 32.15 8.18 12.24
CA GLY A 115 31.01 8.63 11.44
C GLY A 115 30.09 7.48 11.01
N SER A 116 30.64 6.30 10.71
CA SER A 116 29.85 5.10 10.38
C SER A 116 29.09 4.58 11.61
N LEU A 117 29.73 4.58 12.78
CA LEU A 117 29.12 4.11 14.02
C LEU A 117 27.93 4.97 14.46
N ALA A 118 28.02 6.30 14.32
CA ALA A 118 26.92 7.20 14.68
C ALA A 118 25.67 7.01 13.79
N LYS A 119 25.84 6.60 12.53
CA LYS A 119 24.73 6.28 11.62
C LYS A 119 24.04 4.99 12.08
N GLU A 120 24.80 3.89 12.20
CA GLU A 120 24.23 2.59 12.58
C GLU A 120 23.60 2.63 13.98
N LEU A 121 24.15 3.41 14.92
CA LEU A 121 23.52 3.64 16.22
C LEU A 121 22.13 4.30 16.11
N ARG A 122 21.94 5.24 15.18
CA ARG A 122 20.62 5.86 14.97
C ARG A 122 19.63 4.88 14.35
N GLU A 123 20.07 4.08 13.39
CA GLU A 123 19.24 3.05 12.76
C GLU A 123 18.81 1.99 13.79
N ALA A 124 19.71 1.57 14.67
CA ALA A 124 19.38 0.67 15.78
C ALA A 124 18.40 1.28 16.79
N ILE A 125 18.58 2.55 17.16
CA ILE A 125 17.64 3.26 18.05
C ILE A 125 16.25 3.35 17.41
N GLU A 126 16.16 3.68 16.13
CA GLU A 126 14.89 3.78 15.41
C GLU A 126 14.17 2.42 15.38
N ALA A 127 14.89 1.33 15.07
CA ALA A 127 14.32 -0.02 15.06
C ALA A 127 13.83 -0.43 16.47
N GLN A 128 14.58 -0.11 17.52
CA GLN A 128 14.19 -0.39 18.91
C GLN A 128 12.95 0.40 19.33
N GLN A 129 12.84 1.67 18.93
CA GLN A 129 11.66 2.50 19.20
C GLN A 129 10.41 1.95 18.50
N GLN A 130 10.53 1.53 17.24
CA GLN A 130 9.44 0.89 16.50
C GLN A 130 8.98 -0.42 17.15
N LEU A 131 9.93 -1.23 17.66
CA LEU A 131 9.61 -2.45 18.39
C LEU A 131 8.92 -2.16 19.73
N LEU A 132 9.42 -1.17 20.49
CA LEU A 132 8.83 -0.77 21.77
C LEU A 132 7.38 -0.31 21.59
N ASP A 133 7.13 0.58 20.62
CA ASP A 133 5.78 1.06 20.29
C ASP A 133 4.82 -0.10 19.97
N GLN A 134 5.32 -1.13 19.27
CA GLN A 134 4.50 -2.29 18.91
C GLN A 134 4.20 -3.17 20.14
N VAL A 135 5.18 -3.40 21.02
CA VAL A 135 4.99 -4.16 22.26
C VAL A 135 3.97 -3.45 23.18
N GLU A 136 4.10 -2.13 23.38
CA GLU A 136 3.16 -1.35 24.20
C GLU A 136 1.72 -1.38 23.67
N ARG A 137 1.55 -1.43 22.33
CA ARG A 137 0.24 -1.59 21.69
C ARG A 137 -0.37 -2.97 21.91
N GLU A 138 0.45 -4.02 21.98
CA GLU A 138 -0.01 -5.38 22.26
C GLU A 138 -0.37 -5.57 23.73
N GLU A 139 0.35 -4.96 24.67
CA GLU A 139 0.02 -4.98 26.11
C GLU A 139 -1.26 -4.20 26.45
N SER A 140 -1.64 -3.24 25.62
CA SER A 140 -2.85 -2.41 25.81
C SER A 140 -4.14 -3.03 25.23
N ARG A 141 -4.08 -4.23 24.65
CA ARG A 141 -5.22 -4.97 24.06
C ARG A 141 -5.74 -6.06 24.98
#